data_AF-A0A7J0CAC3-F1
#
_entry.id   AF-A0A7J0CAC3-F1
#
_cell.length_a   1.000
_cell.length_b   1.000
_cell.length_c   1.000
_cell.angle_alpha   90.00
_cell.angle_beta   90.00
_cell.angle_gamma   90.00
#
_symmetry.space_group_name_H-M   'P 1'
#
loop_
_entity.id
_entity.type
_entity.pdbx_description
1 polymer ?
#
loop_
_entity_poly.entity_id
_entity_poly.type
_entity_poly.pdbx_seq_one_letter_code
_entity_poly.pdbx_strand_id
1 'polypeptide(L)'
;MTDESWAGWYRDRHGSVPVALTTDGQQLRIRIRDVDFEGESFDGLGPVAGVPPEGAQFVLADGVLDDCVLEWDLPLPVLVAGAARKATLSCLLSLRRADPDLALALHLDGASYESERAAGDFAAALATIQRILPAGIRLQTCIACAFSDYFPVPVRGLSGALACFRGAKDAYRTAADGSDVAELWERRSGFVQEIWSCGEFEPRPARGAGTGHRGAFPLEHA
;
A
#
# COMPACT_ATOMS: atom_id res chain seq x y z
N MET A 1 1.56 -5.62 -15.99
CA MET A 1 2.02 -5.84 -14.60
C MET A 1 1.82 -7.32 -14.32
N THR A 2 2.62 -7.91 -13.45
CA THR A 2 2.48 -9.33 -13.07
C THR A 2 1.62 -9.41 -11.82
N ASP A 3 0.64 -10.30 -11.82
CA ASP A 3 -0.17 -10.55 -10.63
C ASP A 3 0.69 -11.24 -9.57
N GLU A 4 0.62 -10.76 -8.34
CA GLU A 4 1.13 -11.45 -7.15
C GLU A 4 -0.02 -12.06 -6.36
N SER A 5 0.31 -13.09 -5.57
CA SER A 5 -0.62 -13.76 -4.67
C SER A 5 0.02 -13.93 -3.31
N TRP A 6 -0.66 -13.45 -2.27
CA TRP A 6 -0.22 -13.48 -0.89
C TRP A 6 -1.20 -14.31 -0.07
N ALA A 7 -0.68 -15.32 0.62
CA ALA A 7 -1.48 -16.13 1.52
C ALA A 7 -1.78 -15.34 2.80
N GLY A 8 -2.99 -15.50 3.32
CA GLY A 8 -3.41 -14.80 4.52
C GLY A 8 -4.63 -15.41 5.18
N TRP A 9 -5.20 -14.64 6.11
CA TRP A 9 -6.38 -14.97 6.87
C TRP A 9 -7.37 -13.82 6.84
N TYR A 10 -8.64 -14.16 6.63
CA TYR A 10 -9.77 -13.30 6.92
C TYR A 10 -10.41 -13.75 8.23
N ARG A 11 -10.79 -12.79 9.09
CA ARG A 11 -11.54 -13.05 10.33
C ARG A 11 -12.68 -12.07 10.49
N ASP A 12 -13.83 -12.57 10.88
CA ASP A 12 -14.97 -11.77 11.32
C ASP A 12 -15.66 -12.45 12.53
N ARG A 13 -16.84 -11.96 12.92
CA ARG A 13 -17.63 -12.55 14.02
C ARG A 13 -18.09 -14.00 13.79
N HIS A 14 -18.02 -14.49 12.55
CA HIS A 14 -18.38 -15.86 12.16
C HIS A 14 -17.17 -16.79 12.08
N GLY A 15 -15.97 -16.30 12.38
CA GLY A 15 -14.75 -17.10 12.51
C GLY A 15 -13.67 -16.70 11.52
N SER A 16 -12.68 -17.58 11.36
CA SER A 16 -11.50 -17.34 10.52
C SER A 16 -11.44 -18.31 9.35
N VAL A 17 -11.05 -17.82 8.17
CA VAL A 17 -10.82 -18.65 6.99
C VAL A 17 -9.51 -18.26 6.31
N PRO A 18 -8.75 -19.22 5.76
CA PRO A 18 -7.59 -18.91 4.94
C PRO A 18 -8.06 -18.26 3.63
N VAL A 19 -7.28 -17.31 3.16
CA VAL A 19 -7.56 -16.54 1.93
C VAL A 19 -6.28 -16.39 1.12
N ALA A 20 -6.45 -16.13 -0.17
CA ALA A 20 -5.38 -15.65 -1.04
C ALA A 20 -5.78 -14.26 -1.52
N LEU A 21 -4.95 -13.27 -1.21
CA LEU A 21 -5.10 -11.92 -1.73
C LEU A 21 -4.22 -11.80 -2.97
N THR A 22 -4.81 -11.39 -4.08
CA THR A 22 -4.08 -11.15 -5.33
C THR A 22 -4.09 -9.69 -5.72
N THR A 23 -3.00 -9.24 -6.33
CA THR A 23 -2.90 -7.86 -6.80
C THR A 23 -1.94 -7.73 -7.97
N ASP A 24 -2.23 -6.79 -8.86
CA ASP A 24 -1.31 -6.34 -9.92
C ASP A 24 -0.66 -4.98 -9.60
N GLY A 25 -0.86 -4.52 -8.36
CA GLY A 25 -0.46 -3.20 -7.90
C GLY A 25 -1.49 -2.10 -8.13
N GLN A 26 -2.59 -2.33 -8.86
CA GLN A 26 -3.70 -1.38 -9.05
C GLN A 26 -5.02 -1.94 -8.54
N GLN A 27 -5.31 -3.20 -8.85
CA GLN A 27 -6.50 -3.92 -8.39
C GLN A 27 -6.11 -4.94 -7.32
N LEU A 28 -6.87 -4.99 -6.24
CA LEU A 28 -6.87 -6.04 -5.23
C LEU A 28 -8.03 -6.99 -5.50
N ARG A 29 -7.80 -8.29 -5.32
CA ARG A 29 -8.85 -9.31 -5.34
C ARG A 29 -8.63 -10.29 -4.19
N ILE A 30 -9.73 -10.75 -3.62
CA ILE A 30 -9.70 -11.73 -2.54
C ILE A 30 -10.97 -12.57 -2.60
N ARG A 31 -10.84 -13.88 -2.38
CA ARG A 31 -11.98 -14.77 -2.26
C ARG A 31 -12.19 -15.19 -0.82
N ILE A 32 -13.38 -14.92 -0.29
CA ILE A 32 -13.75 -15.19 1.11
C ILE A 32 -15.04 -15.99 1.12
N ARG A 33 -15.04 -17.19 1.71
CA ARG A 33 -16.21 -18.10 1.78
C ARG A 33 -16.96 -18.18 0.44
N ASP A 34 -16.21 -18.49 -0.61
CA ASP A 34 -16.66 -18.59 -2.01
C ASP A 34 -17.14 -17.31 -2.70
N VAL A 35 -17.13 -16.16 -2.01
CA VAL A 35 -17.47 -14.85 -2.59
C VAL A 35 -16.19 -14.10 -2.99
N ASP A 36 -16.14 -13.64 -4.24
CA ASP A 36 -15.05 -12.82 -4.75
C ASP A 36 -15.29 -11.33 -4.43
N PHE A 37 -14.28 -10.68 -3.90
CA PHE A 37 -14.22 -9.25 -3.63
C PHE A 37 -13.09 -8.61 -4.43
N GLU A 38 -13.30 -7.38 -4.89
CA GLU A 38 -12.30 -6.59 -5.59
C GLU A 38 -12.37 -5.09 -5.22
N GLY A 39 -11.23 -4.41 -5.30
CA GLY A 39 -11.15 -2.96 -5.09
C GLY A 39 -9.77 -2.41 -5.43
N GLU A 40 -9.64 -1.08 -5.53
CA GLU A 40 -8.32 -0.43 -5.72
C GLU A 40 -7.58 -0.25 -4.38
N SER A 41 -8.28 -0.39 -3.25
CA SER A 41 -7.76 -0.23 -1.89
C SER A 41 -8.29 -1.33 -0.97
N PHE A 42 -7.60 -1.57 0.15
CA PHE A 42 -8.00 -2.61 1.11
C PHE A 42 -9.31 -2.29 1.83
N ASP A 43 -9.62 -1.02 2.03
CA ASP A 43 -10.89 -0.49 2.54
C ASP A 43 -11.95 -0.31 1.43
N GLY A 44 -11.61 -0.63 0.18
CA GLY A 44 -12.46 -0.49 -1.00
C GLY A 44 -12.92 -1.83 -1.60
N LEU A 45 -12.78 -2.93 -0.86
CA LEU A 45 -13.08 -4.28 -1.35
C LEU A 45 -14.60 -4.52 -1.41
N GLY A 46 -15.19 -4.40 -2.60
CA GLY A 46 -16.59 -4.69 -2.87
C GLY A 46 -16.79 -6.07 -3.50
N PRO A 47 -17.95 -6.72 -3.31
CA PRO A 47 -18.23 -8.02 -3.92
C PRO A 47 -18.43 -7.90 -5.45
N VAL A 48 -17.78 -8.79 -6.22
CA VAL A 48 -17.76 -8.74 -7.71
C VAL A 48 -19.13 -9.01 -8.31
N ALA A 49 -19.89 -9.96 -7.77
CA ALA A 49 -21.19 -10.37 -8.30
C ALA A 49 -22.37 -9.51 -7.78
N GLY A 50 -22.10 -8.34 -7.19
CA GLY A 50 -23.10 -7.55 -6.49
C GLY A 50 -23.37 -8.08 -5.08
N VAL A 51 -24.63 -8.05 -4.61
CA VAL A 51 -24.98 -8.47 -3.24
C VAL A 51 -24.56 -9.93 -3.03
N PRO A 52 -23.76 -10.24 -1.97
CA PRO A 52 -23.40 -11.61 -1.65
C PRO A 52 -24.65 -12.49 -1.50
N PRO A 53 -24.57 -13.81 -1.79
CA PRO A 53 -25.70 -14.72 -1.66
C PRO A 53 -26.42 -14.54 -0.32
N GLU A 54 -27.74 -14.68 -0.29
CA GLU A 54 -28.51 -14.58 0.96
C GLU A 54 -27.94 -15.60 1.98
N GLY A 55 -27.42 -15.12 3.12
CA GLY A 55 -26.69 -15.93 4.10
C GLY A 55 -25.16 -15.90 3.99
N ALA A 56 -24.58 -15.19 3.02
CA ALA A 56 -23.18 -14.81 3.02
C ALA A 56 -22.98 -13.74 4.10
N GLN A 57 -22.59 -14.21 5.29
CA GLN A 57 -22.53 -13.49 6.55
C GLN A 57 -21.45 -12.40 6.61
N PHE A 58 -21.44 -11.46 5.66
CA PHE A 58 -20.50 -10.34 5.60
C PHE A 58 -21.14 -9.07 6.13
N VAL A 59 -20.35 -8.23 6.79
CA VAL A 59 -20.72 -6.85 7.10
C VAL A 59 -20.18 -5.99 5.97
N LEU A 60 -21.06 -5.22 5.33
CA LEU A 60 -20.70 -4.28 4.29
C LEU A 60 -21.10 -2.86 4.73
N ALA A 61 -20.19 -1.89 4.56
CA ALA A 61 -20.47 -0.47 4.76
C ALA A 61 -20.29 0.25 3.41
N ASP A 62 -21.34 0.91 2.93
CA ASP A 62 -21.40 1.50 1.57
C ASP A 62 -20.98 0.54 0.44
N GLY A 63 -21.33 -0.74 0.58
CA GLY A 63 -21.06 -1.76 -0.45
C GLY A 63 -19.66 -2.37 -0.44
N VAL A 64 -18.80 -2.00 0.51
CA VAL A 64 -17.45 -2.58 0.70
C VAL A 64 -17.33 -3.33 2.02
N LEU A 65 -16.39 -4.27 2.09
CA LEU A 65 -16.12 -5.14 3.24
C LEU A 65 -15.77 -4.32 4.49
N ASP A 66 -16.40 -4.62 5.62
CA ASP A 66 -16.21 -3.94 6.91
C ASP A 66 -16.36 -4.93 8.09
N ASP A 67 -16.05 -4.48 9.31
CA ASP A 67 -16.11 -5.26 10.56
C ASP A 67 -15.38 -6.61 10.50
N CYS A 68 -14.16 -6.58 9.96
CA CYS A 68 -13.32 -7.77 9.78
C CYS A 68 -11.84 -7.47 9.97
N VAL A 69 -11.03 -8.53 10.09
CA VAL A 69 -9.57 -8.46 10.14
C VAL A 69 -8.98 -9.23 8.96
N LEU A 70 -8.07 -8.57 8.25
CA LEU A 70 -7.22 -9.17 7.23
C LEU A 70 -5.79 -9.27 7.78
N GLU A 71 -5.20 -10.46 7.66
CA GLU A 71 -3.80 -10.71 8.04
C GLU A 71 -3.10 -11.41 6.88
N TRP A 72 -1.94 -10.93 6.46
CA TRP A 72 -1.16 -11.57 5.39
C TRP A 72 0.32 -11.22 5.48
N ASP A 73 1.14 -12.07 4.87
CA ASP A 73 2.56 -11.82 4.66
C ASP A 73 2.80 -11.58 3.18
N LEU A 74 3.43 -10.45 2.83
CA LEU A 74 3.94 -10.24 1.47
C LEU A 74 5.48 -10.24 1.44
N PRO A 75 6.08 -10.97 0.49
CA PRO A 75 7.49 -10.80 0.21
C PRO A 75 7.71 -9.45 -0.48
N LEU A 76 8.62 -8.63 0.02
CA LEU A 76 9.00 -7.38 -0.66
C LEU A 76 10.51 -7.20 -0.73
N PRO A 77 11.03 -6.58 -1.80
CA PRO A 77 12.43 -6.20 -1.85
C PRO A 77 12.73 -5.01 -0.94
N VAL A 78 13.92 -5.01 -0.35
CA VAL A 78 14.53 -3.86 0.30
C VAL A 78 15.91 -3.62 -0.31
N LEU A 79 16.31 -2.37 -0.43
CA LEU A 79 17.65 -2.00 -0.89
C LEU A 79 18.58 -1.90 0.32
N VAL A 80 19.60 -2.74 0.38
CA VAL A 80 20.67 -2.70 1.39
C VAL A 80 21.96 -2.29 0.69
N ALA A 81 22.45 -1.08 0.99
CA ALA A 81 23.62 -0.50 0.31
C ALA A 81 23.48 -0.52 -1.24
N GLY A 82 22.25 -0.32 -1.73
CA GLY A 82 21.93 -0.32 -3.17
C GLY A 82 21.68 -1.71 -3.77
N ALA A 83 21.91 -2.80 -3.04
CA ALA A 83 21.60 -4.16 -3.50
C ALA A 83 20.24 -4.63 -2.99
N ALA A 84 19.44 -5.24 -3.85
CA ALA A 84 18.17 -5.82 -3.44
C ALA A 84 18.37 -7.03 -2.51
N ARG A 85 17.60 -7.05 -1.43
CA ARG A 85 17.45 -8.15 -0.47
C ARG A 85 15.98 -8.45 -0.29
N LYS A 86 15.65 -9.71 -0.02
CA LYS A 86 14.28 -10.13 0.24
C LYS A 86 13.95 -9.92 1.72
N ALA A 87 12.85 -9.24 1.98
CA ALA A 87 12.22 -9.14 3.28
C ALA A 87 10.79 -9.71 3.21
N THR A 88 10.18 -9.90 4.37
CA THR A 88 8.75 -10.15 4.50
C THR A 88 8.11 -9.00 5.24
N LEU A 89 7.02 -8.46 4.71
CA LEU A 89 6.17 -7.51 5.43
C LEU A 89 4.91 -8.24 5.88
N SER A 90 4.77 -8.40 7.18
CA SER A 90 3.57 -8.90 7.83
C SER A 90 2.60 -7.75 8.04
N CYS A 91 1.37 -7.94 7.60
CA CYS A 91 0.31 -6.94 7.63
C CYS A 91 -0.84 -7.47 8.48
N LEU A 92 -1.30 -6.65 9.43
CA LEU A 92 -2.53 -6.88 10.17
C LEU A 92 -3.41 -5.63 10.04
N LEU A 93 -4.55 -5.79 9.39
CA LEU A 93 -5.50 -4.72 9.10
C LEU A 93 -6.86 -5.07 9.72
N SER A 94 -7.27 -4.30 10.72
CA SER A 94 -8.63 -4.32 11.23
C SER A 94 -9.47 -3.30 10.46
N LEU A 95 -10.35 -3.77 9.60
CA LEU A 95 -11.34 -2.95 8.91
C LEU A 95 -12.52 -2.69 9.84
N ARG A 96 -12.56 -1.46 10.36
CA ARG A 96 -13.75 -0.85 10.96
C ARG A 96 -13.78 0.56 10.41
N ARG A 97 -14.68 0.86 9.48
CA ARG A 97 -14.58 2.08 8.65
C ARG A 97 -14.39 3.40 9.42
N ALA A 98 -14.95 3.51 10.63
CA ALA A 98 -14.78 4.70 11.46
C ALA A 98 -13.39 4.81 12.11
N ASP A 99 -12.70 3.69 12.30
CA ASP A 99 -11.45 3.57 13.05
C ASP A 99 -10.68 2.29 12.63
N PRO A 100 -10.10 2.28 11.41
CA PRO A 100 -9.30 1.16 10.95
C PRO A 100 -7.95 1.12 11.70
N ASP A 101 -7.56 -0.06 12.18
CA ASP A 101 -6.24 -0.25 12.79
C ASP A 101 -5.33 -0.98 11.82
N LEU A 102 -4.20 -0.38 11.47
CA LEU A 102 -3.13 -1.03 10.73
C LEU A 102 -1.92 -1.28 11.64
N ALA A 103 -1.36 -2.48 11.56
CA ALA A 103 -0.04 -2.81 12.11
C ALA A 103 0.80 -3.49 11.03
N LEU A 104 2.03 -3.02 10.86
CA LEU A 104 3.00 -3.56 9.93
C LEU A 104 4.26 -4.02 10.68
N ALA A 105 4.80 -5.17 10.29
CA ALA A 105 6.10 -5.65 10.77
C ALA A 105 6.96 -6.09 9.59
N LEU A 106 8.11 -5.44 9.40
CA LEU A 106 9.09 -5.84 8.40
C LEU A 106 10.11 -6.80 9.02
N HIS A 107 10.21 -8.00 8.46
CA HIS A 107 11.18 -9.02 8.83
C HIS A 107 12.33 -9.05 7.81
N LEU A 108 13.55 -8.77 8.28
CA LEU A 108 14.76 -8.72 7.46
C LEU A 108 15.93 -9.31 8.26
N ASP A 109 16.58 -10.33 7.69
CA ASP A 109 17.78 -10.98 8.27
C ASP A 109 17.63 -11.39 9.75
N GLY A 110 16.42 -11.84 10.13
CA GLY A 110 16.09 -12.27 11.49
C GLY A 110 15.74 -11.12 12.46
N ALA A 111 15.87 -9.86 12.04
CA ALA A 111 15.37 -8.70 12.78
C ALA A 111 13.92 -8.39 12.38
N SER A 112 13.20 -7.72 13.28
CA SER A 112 11.85 -7.20 13.04
C SER A 112 11.79 -5.70 13.30
N TYR A 113 11.13 -4.97 12.41
CA TYR A 113 10.93 -3.53 12.46
C TYR A 113 9.44 -3.24 12.36
N GLU A 114 8.85 -2.77 13.44
CA GLU A 114 7.40 -2.64 13.58
C GLU A 114 6.96 -1.18 13.44
N SER A 115 5.81 -0.96 12.82
CA SER A 115 5.10 0.31 12.93
C SER A 115 4.52 0.48 14.34
N GLU A 116 4.00 1.67 14.65
CA GLU A 116 3.12 1.84 15.80
C GLU A 116 1.89 0.93 15.65
N ARG A 117 1.32 0.50 16.78
CA ARG A 117 0.01 -0.16 16.78
C ARG A 117 -1.06 0.88 16.41
N ALA A 118 -1.95 0.52 15.50
CA ALA A 118 -3.00 1.41 14.98
C ALA A 118 -2.46 2.60 14.16
N ALA A 119 -1.59 2.32 13.19
CA ALA A 119 -1.30 3.31 12.16
C ALA A 119 -2.58 3.59 11.33
N GLY A 120 -2.83 4.88 11.02
CA GLY A 120 -4.05 5.28 10.29
C GLY A 120 -4.04 4.92 8.80
N ASP A 121 -2.87 4.78 8.18
CA ASP A 121 -2.71 4.40 6.78
C ASP A 121 -1.37 3.70 6.49
N PHE A 122 -1.28 3.06 5.32
CA PHE A 122 -0.07 2.35 4.90
C PHE A 122 1.14 3.28 4.71
N ALA A 123 0.93 4.52 4.24
CA ALA A 123 2.02 5.45 3.99
C ALA A 123 2.72 5.85 5.30
N ALA A 124 1.95 6.15 6.35
CA ALA A 124 2.44 6.47 7.69
C ALA A 124 3.13 5.27 8.34
N ALA A 125 2.52 4.07 8.26
CA ALA A 125 3.10 2.85 8.81
C ALA A 125 4.46 2.51 8.16
N LEU A 126 4.54 2.57 6.83
CA LEU A 126 5.78 2.33 6.08
C LEU A 126 6.83 3.41 6.34
N ALA A 127 6.42 4.67 6.53
CA ALA A 127 7.33 5.75 6.92
C ALA A 127 7.92 5.50 8.31
N THR A 128 7.14 4.98 9.26
CA THR A 128 7.64 4.57 10.59
C THR A 128 8.67 3.46 10.47
N ILE A 129 8.37 2.40 9.72
CA ILE A 129 9.34 1.31 9.46
C ILE A 129 10.62 1.87 8.83
N GLN A 130 10.49 2.72 7.80
CA GLN A 130 11.65 3.30 7.13
C GLN A 130 12.53 4.18 8.05
N ARG A 131 11.94 4.86 9.03
CA ARG A 131 12.67 5.66 10.03
C ARG A 131 13.49 4.82 11.00
N ILE A 132 13.00 3.64 11.38
CA ILE A 132 13.68 2.75 12.34
C ILE A 132 14.65 1.76 11.68
N LEU A 133 14.62 1.66 10.35
CA LEU A 133 15.56 0.83 9.60
C LEU A 133 17.01 1.35 9.76
N PRO A 134 18.00 0.44 9.82
CA PRO A 134 19.41 0.82 9.80
C PRO A 134 19.78 1.70 8.61
N ALA A 135 20.74 2.59 8.82
CA ALA A 135 21.25 3.47 7.77
C ALA A 135 21.68 2.67 6.52
N GLY A 136 21.29 3.16 5.34
CA GLY A 136 21.57 2.50 4.07
C GLY A 136 20.61 1.38 3.70
N ILE A 137 19.58 1.11 4.51
CA ILE A 137 18.47 0.22 4.17
C ILE A 137 17.26 1.05 3.74
N ARG A 138 16.65 0.71 2.60
CA ARG A 138 15.44 1.37 2.08
C ARG A 138 14.39 0.37 1.64
N LEU A 139 13.13 0.67 1.91
CA LEU A 139 12.00 -0.05 1.35
C LEU A 139 11.99 0.14 -0.18
N GLN A 140 11.76 -0.95 -0.92
CA GLN A 140 11.51 -0.89 -2.36
C GLN A 140 10.03 -1.12 -2.61
N THR A 141 9.23 -0.09 -2.33
CA THR A 141 7.76 -0.10 -2.51
C THR A 141 7.30 1.17 -3.23
N CYS A 142 6.08 1.16 -3.75
CA CYS A 142 5.53 2.26 -4.53
C CYS A 142 5.48 3.56 -3.70
N ILE A 143 5.24 3.52 -2.39
CA ILE A 143 5.33 4.73 -1.56
C ILE A 143 6.74 5.33 -1.54
N ALA A 144 7.80 4.52 -1.60
CA ALA A 144 9.20 4.96 -1.59
C ALA A 144 9.75 5.28 -2.99
N CYS A 145 8.95 5.10 -4.03
CA CYS A 145 9.35 5.32 -5.42
C CYS A 145 9.46 6.83 -5.73
N ALA A 146 10.43 7.17 -6.58
CA ALA A 146 10.63 8.50 -7.12
C ALA A 146 9.48 8.94 -8.03
N PHE A 147 8.73 8.02 -8.64
CA PHE A 147 7.68 8.35 -9.63
C PHE A 147 6.28 8.04 -9.13
N SER A 148 6.05 8.24 -7.85
CA SER A 148 4.73 8.05 -7.26
C SER A 148 4.34 9.26 -6.45
N ASP A 149 3.09 9.71 -6.51
CA ASP A 149 2.66 10.82 -5.67
C ASP A 149 1.18 10.78 -5.37
N TYR A 150 0.77 11.47 -4.32
CA TYR A 150 -0.66 11.72 -4.10
C TYR A 150 -1.07 12.98 -4.81
N PHE A 151 -2.37 13.07 -5.07
CA PHE A 151 -2.94 14.33 -5.49
C PHE A 151 -2.70 15.37 -4.37
N PRO A 152 -2.40 16.63 -4.67
CA PRO A 152 -2.11 17.65 -3.65
C PRO A 152 -3.38 18.13 -2.91
N VAL A 153 -4.08 17.21 -2.27
CA VAL A 153 -5.28 17.43 -1.44
C VAL A 153 -5.07 16.86 -0.03
N PRO A 154 -5.75 17.43 0.98
CA PRO A 154 -5.49 17.08 2.37
C PRO A 154 -5.99 15.69 2.77
N VAL A 155 -6.89 15.06 2.01
CA VAL A 155 -7.50 13.78 2.37
C VAL A 155 -6.79 12.63 1.65
N ARG A 156 -6.39 11.61 2.41
CA ARG A 156 -5.84 10.34 1.92
C ARG A 156 -6.65 9.20 2.52
N GLY A 157 -6.93 8.18 1.71
CA GLY A 157 -7.56 6.94 2.19
C GLY A 157 -6.53 6.02 2.86
N LEU A 158 -6.99 4.85 3.31
CA LEU A 158 -6.13 3.84 3.94
C LEU A 158 -5.01 3.36 3.00
N SER A 159 -5.34 3.17 1.72
CA SER A 159 -4.42 2.66 0.68
C SER A 159 -4.92 2.98 -0.73
N GLY A 160 -4.08 2.73 -1.75
CA GLY A 160 -4.49 2.63 -3.15
C GLY A 160 -4.65 3.96 -3.88
N ALA A 161 -4.47 5.10 -3.21
CA ALA A 161 -4.64 6.44 -3.80
C ALA A 161 -3.36 7.05 -4.40
N LEU A 162 -2.28 6.26 -4.49
CA LEU A 162 -0.97 6.74 -4.93
C LEU A 162 -0.86 6.71 -6.46
N ALA A 163 -0.77 7.87 -7.12
CA ALA A 163 -0.60 7.93 -8.57
C ALA A 163 0.80 7.47 -8.98
N CYS A 164 0.89 6.67 -10.05
CA CYS A 164 2.15 6.20 -10.62
C CYS A 164 2.49 6.97 -11.90
N PHE A 165 3.67 7.56 -11.98
CA PHE A 165 4.17 8.35 -13.11
C PHE A 165 5.23 7.62 -13.91
N ARG A 166 5.24 6.27 -13.90
CA ARG A 166 6.22 5.47 -14.68
C ARG A 166 6.20 5.78 -16.18
N GLY A 167 5.04 6.17 -16.73
CA GLY A 167 4.91 6.59 -18.13
C GLY A 167 5.36 8.02 -18.40
N ALA A 168 5.70 8.80 -17.37
CA ALA A 168 6.08 10.21 -17.44
C ALA A 168 7.35 10.52 -16.63
N LYS A 169 8.26 9.54 -16.46
CA LYS A 169 9.47 9.67 -15.63
C LYS A 169 10.26 10.95 -15.90
N ASP A 170 10.55 11.23 -17.17
CA ASP A 170 11.37 12.40 -17.55
C ASP A 170 10.75 13.72 -17.11
N ALA A 171 9.43 13.87 -17.25
CA ALA A 171 8.73 15.06 -16.78
C ALA A 171 8.61 15.10 -15.25
N TYR A 172 8.43 13.94 -14.61
CA TYR A 172 8.36 13.89 -13.14
C TYR A 172 9.72 14.22 -12.49
N ARG A 173 10.85 13.91 -13.13
CA ARG A 173 12.19 14.26 -12.61
C ARG A 173 12.39 15.75 -12.39
N THR A 174 11.62 16.60 -13.07
CA THR A 174 11.68 18.05 -12.90
C THR A 174 10.67 18.58 -11.89
N ALA A 175 9.72 17.77 -11.42
CA ALA A 175 8.69 18.18 -10.48
C ALA A 175 9.25 18.29 -9.05
N ALA A 176 9.12 19.47 -8.45
CA ALA A 176 9.65 19.77 -7.12
C ALA A 176 8.55 20.01 -6.07
N ASP A 177 7.33 20.35 -6.48
CA ASP A 177 6.25 20.70 -5.56
C ASP A 177 4.86 20.19 -6.01
N GLY A 178 3.83 20.57 -5.27
CA GLY A 178 2.44 20.18 -5.55
C GLY A 178 1.86 20.77 -6.84
N SER A 179 2.30 21.95 -7.27
CA SER A 179 1.85 22.56 -8.52
C SER A 179 2.35 21.76 -9.71
N ASP A 180 3.64 21.42 -9.71
CA ASP A 180 4.24 20.59 -10.78
C ASP A 180 3.55 19.22 -10.88
N VAL A 181 3.25 18.59 -9.74
CA VAL A 181 2.55 17.29 -9.72
C VAL A 181 1.12 17.40 -10.22
N ALA A 182 0.42 18.49 -9.90
CA ALA A 182 -0.93 18.74 -10.41
C ALA A 182 -0.96 18.86 -11.94
N GLU A 183 0.03 19.53 -12.54
CA GLU A 183 0.16 19.65 -14.01
C GLU A 183 0.45 18.30 -14.68
N LEU A 184 1.14 17.39 -13.99
CA LEU A 184 1.45 16.05 -14.50
C LEU A 184 0.31 15.04 -14.29
N TRP A 185 -0.75 15.39 -13.55
CA TRP A 185 -1.71 14.43 -13.02
C TRP A 185 -2.36 13.56 -14.09
N GLU A 186 -2.76 14.15 -15.22
CA GLU A 186 -3.39 13.44 -16.35
C GLU A 186 -2.41 12.57 -17.14
N ARG A 187 -1.11 12.65 -16.84
CA ARG A 187 -0.05 11.82 -17.44
C ARG A 187 0.30 10.60 -16.58
N ARG A 188 -0.40 10.39 -15.46
CA ARG A 188 -0.23 9.21 -14.60
C ARG A 188 -0.59 7.93 -15.37
N SER A 189 0.09 6.85 -15.04
CA SER A 189 -0.15 5.50 -15.54
C SER A 189 -1.23 4.73 -14.78
N GLY A 190 -1.91 5.39 -13.83
CA GLY A 190 -2.90 4.80 -12.93
C GLY A 190 -2.57 5.05 -11.45
N PHE A 191 -3.44 4.57 -10.58
CA PHE A 191 -3.23 4.51 -9.14
C PHE A 191 -2.62 3.16 -8.75
N VAL A 192 -1.85 3.14 -7.68
CA VAL A 192 -1.19 1.93 -7.16
C VAL A 192 -1.28 1.82 -5.64
N GLN A 193 -1.22 0.61 -5.10
CA GLN A 193 -1.07 0.41 -3.66
C GLN A 193 0.35 0.79 -3.18
N GLU A 194 0.43 1.35 -1.97
CA GLU A 194 1.65 1.84 -1.33
C GLU A 194 2.69 0.73 -1.13
N ILE A 195 2.23 -0.48 -0.79
CA ILE A 195 3.04 -1.67 -0.51
C ILE A 195 3.51 -2.39 -1.78
N TRP A 196 3.01 -2.02 -2.96
CA TRP A 196 3.37 -2.68 -4.20
C TRP A 196 4.84 -2.45 -4.57
N SER A 197 5.49 -3.42 -5.22
CA SER A 197 6.85 -3.25 -5.75
C SER A 197 6.91 -3.62 -7.23
N CYS A 198 6.94 -2.61 -8.10
CA CYS A 198 7.13 -2.84 -9.53
C CYS A 198 8.62 -2.84 -9.94
N GLY A 199 8.93 -3.46 -11.09
CA GLY A 199 10.28 -3.48 -11.66
C GLY A 199 10.81 -2.12 -12.16
N GLU A 200 9.97 -1.09 -12.18
CA GLU A 200 10.32 0.27 -12.62
C GLU A 200 10.73 1.20 -11.45
N PHE A 201 10.86 0.65 -10.25
CA PHE A 201 11.20 1.39 -9.04
C PHE A 201 12.53 2.13 -9.19
N GLU A 202 12.52 3.42 -8.86
CA GLU A 202 13.71 4.21 -8.60
C GLU A 202 13.56 4.84 -7.20
N PRO A 203 14.61 4.86 -6.37
CA PRO A 203 14.49 5.39 -5.01
C PRO A 203 14.22 6.89 -5.05
N ARG A 204 13.24 7.33 -4.25
CA ARG A 204 12.91 8.75 -4.10
C ARG A 204 14.13 9.57 -3.65
N PRO A 205 14.42 10.71 -4.31
CA PRO A 205 15.46 11.63 -3.87
C PRO A 205 15.18 12.15 -2.45
N ALA A 206 16.23 12.48 -1.70
CA ALA A 206 16.10 13.05 -0.36
C ALA A 206 15.75 14.55 -0.37
N ARG A 207 15.93 15.24 -1.51
CA ARG A 207 15.67 16.68 -1.66
C ARG A 207 15.65 17.08 -3.14
N GLY A 208 15.02 18.21 -3.44
CA GLY A 208 15.07 18.87 -4.74
C GLY A 208 14.11 18.30 -5.78
N ALA A 209 14.37 18.56 -7.06
CA ALA A 209 13.54 18.06 -8.15
C ALA A 209 13.44 16.51 -8.14
N GLY A 210 12.27 16.00 -8.50
CA GLY A 210 11.94 14.58 -8.42
C GLY A 210 11.44 14.13 -7.04
N THR A 211 11.37 15.02 -6.04
CA THR A 211 10.65 14.75 -4.80
C THR A 211 9.16 15.06 -4.88
N GLY A 212 8.69 15.75 -5.92
CA GLY A 212 7.27 16.05 -6.09
C GLY A 212 6.60 16.69 -4.87
N HIS A 213 5.28 16.50 -4.77
CA HIS A 213 4.44 17.11 -3.74
C HIS A 213 4.80 16.61 -2.33
N ARG A 214 5.08 15.30 -2.21
CA ARG A 214 5.36 14.65 -0.94
C ARG A 214 6.73 14.95 -0.34
N GLY A 215 7.68 15.50 -1.09
CA GLY A 215 9.06 15.60 -0.60
C GLY A 215 9.75 14.23 -0.50
N ALA A 216 10.71 14.11 0.41
CA ALA A 216 11.46 12.88 0.66
C ALA A 216 10.59 11.76 1.26
N PHE A 217 11.06 10.51 1.20
CA PHE A 217 10.45 9.41 1.94
C PHE A 217 11.51 8.71 2.81
N PRO A 218 11.31 8.63 4.14
CA PRO A 218 10.24 9.28 4.89
C PRO A 218 10.47 10.80 4.88
N LEU A 219 9.41 11.60 4.99
CA LEU A 219 9.57 13.03 5.27
C LEU A 219 10.27 13.14 6.64
N GLU A 220 11.41 13.83 6.70
CA GLU A 220 11.99 14.21 7.99
C GLU A 220 10.98 15.16 8.66
N HIS A 221 10.46 14.79 9.83
CA HIS A 221 9.76 15.76 10.66
C HIS A 221 10.81 16.78 11.11
N ALA A 222 10.65 18.04 10.70
CA ALA A 222 11.41 19.16 11.23
C ALA A 222 11.07 19.39 12.72
#